data_AF-A0A924BA02-F1
#
_entry.id   AF-A0A924BA02-F1
#
_cell.length_a   1.000
_cell.length_b   1.000
_cell.length_c   1.000
_cell.angle_alpha   90.00
_cell.angle_beta   90.00
_cell.angle_gamma   90.00
#
_symmetry.space_group_name_H-M   'P 1'
#
loop_
_entity.id
_entity.type
_entity.pdbx_description
1 polymer ?
#
loop_
_entity_poly.entity_id
_entity_poly.type
_entity_poly.pdbx_seq_one_letter_code
_entity_poly.pdbx_strand_id
1 'polypeptide(L)'
;MNSSRRPFLAVFLLLVLAYCVWLLTFWPGVLGQDSLAVILQIEESKIQSGKPIFWYLFVKWLYEPHRLIEVSVAVQLLLSAFIFARILAWCWNQGMRKTFAFILLFICLAPPVLYYQSALYSDGLFSAAVAGLTFEAWLIVRARRASAFSLAYLAVLAPIALFFRANGIFMLVILVPVLLAVPRRDKLKISAIFLFWLACFVVANYTHKSMARHGTLFPLAIYETINFLQPYVNRTRVTGVDDLVTPDTITFLERRKPIKEILAFYDRDYWDPLVYRAAGPGFLSLSKQEKALVVQEFFCCNLWKNIPAFTASRVNIFLVA
;
A
#
# COMPACT_ATOMS: atom_id res chain seq x y z
N MET A 1 21.18 13.75 -19.41
CA MET A 1 21.32 14.57 -18.19
C MET A 1 22.32 13.86 -17.29
N ASN A 2 23.58 14.27 -17.32
CA ASN A 2 24.59 13.72 -16.42
C ASN A 2 24.45 14.46 -15.10
N SER A 3 23.63 13.94 -14.18
CA SER A 3 23.87 14.24 -12.76
C SER A 3 25.28 13.75 -12.48
N SER A 4 26.16 14.62 -11.96
CA SER A 4 27.50 14.19 -11.58
C SER A 4 27.37 12.98 -10.65
N ARG A 5 28.06 11.88 -11.00
CA ARG A 5 27.98 10.61 -10.25
C ARG A 5 28.41 10.78 -8.79
N ARG A 6 29.28 11.78 -8.54
CA ARG A 6 29.84 12.09 -7.22
C ARG A 6 28.75 12.52 -6.20
N PRO A 7 27.93 13.57 -6.46
CA PRO A 7 26.83 13.92 -5.56
C PRO A 7 25.85 12.78 -5.29
N PHE A 8 25.51 11.98 -6.32
CA PHE A 8 24.63 10.83 -6.11
C PHE A 8 25.22 9.82 -5.14
N LEU A 9 26.47 9.41 -5.37
CA LEU A 9 27.13 8.43 -4.52
C LEU A 9 27.33 8.96 -3.09
N ALA A 10 27.74 10.22 -2.94
CA ALA A 10 27.93 10.84 -1.63
C ALA A 10 26.61 10.89 -0.83
N VAL A 11 25.51 11.31 -1.45
CA VAL A 11 24.19 11.35 -0.80
C VAL A 11 23.70 9.94 -0.51
N PHE A 12 23.87 9.00 -1.43
CA PHE A 12 23.48 7.60 -1.23
C PHE A 12 24.20 7.01 -0.01
N LEU A 13 25.53 7.14 0.07
CA LEU A 13 26.30 6.64 1.21
C LEU A 13 25.90 7.32 2.54
N LEU A 14 25.60 8.61 2.52
CA LEU A 14 25.09 9.33 3.69
C LEU A 14 23.74 8.76 4.17
N LEU A 15 22.80 8.53 3.24
CA LEU A 15 21.49 7.97 3.57
C LEU A 15 21.60 6.51 4.03
N VAL A 16 22.47 5.72 3.41
CA VAL A 16 22.75 4.34 3.86
C VAL A 16 23.28 4.37 5.29
N LEU A 17 24.24 5.24 5.60
CA LEU A 17 24.76 5.37 6.96
C LEU A 17 23.66 5.74 7.97
N ALA A 18 22.83 6.74 7.64
CA ALA A 18 21.72 7.15 8.50
C ALA A 18 20.72 6.01 8.74
N TYR A 19 20.34 5.27 7.70
CA TYR A 19 19.43 4.14 7.80
C TYR A 19 20.06 2.91 8.47
N CYS A 20 21.38 2.71 8.35
CA CYS A 20 22.09 1.69 9.12
C CYS A 20 22.06 2.00 10.62
N VAL A 21 22.31 3.25 11.02
CA VAL A 21 22.18 3.66 12.43
C VAL A 21 20.76 3.39 12.94
N TRP A 22 19.75 3.70 12.13
CA TRP A 22 18.36 3.42 12.47
C TRP A 22 18.08 1.92 12.60
N LEU A 23 18.49 1.11 11.63
CA LEU A 23 18.30 -0.34 11.65
C LEU A 23 19.00 -1.00 12.84
N LEU A 24 20.19 -0.54 13.21
CA LEU A 24 20.90 -1.02 14.40
C LEU A 24 20.18 -0.65 15.70
N THR A 25 19.52 0.52 15.73
CA THR A 25 18.75 0.96 16.89
C THR A 25 17.45 0.17 17.05
N PHE A 26 16.80 -0.18 15.95
CA PHE A 26 15.52 -0.90 15.92
C PHE A 26 15.66 -2.33 15.39
N TRP A 27 16.78 -3.00 15.67
CA TRP A 27 17.07 -4.34 15.17
C TRP A 27 16.02 -5.37 15.63
N PRO A 28 15.58 -6.32 14.78
CA PRO A 28 15.96 -6.57 13.37
C PRO A 28 15.14 -5.74 12.35
N GLY A 29 14.37 -4.77 12.81
CA GLY A 29 13.41 -3.98 12.05
C GLY A 29 12.10 -3.85 12.80
N VAL A 30 11.20 -3.00 12.30
CA VAL A 30 9.89 -2.81 12.93
C VAL A 30 8.86 -3.74 12.28
N LEU A 31 8.17 -4.52 13.11
CA LEU A 31 7.11 -5.44 12.69
C LEU A 31 5.78 -5.03 13.31
N GLY A 32 4.71 -5.12 12.54
CA GLY A 32 3.37 -5.17 13.11
C GLY A 32 2.54 -6.28 12.50
N GLN A 33 1.22 -6.19 12.69
CA GLN A 33 0.30 -7.27 12.35
C GLN A 33 0.36 -7.65 10.87
N ASP A 34 0.44 -6.65 9.99
CA ASP A 34 0.58 -6.84 8.55
C ASP A 34 1.88 -7.54 8.16
N SER A 35 3.00 -7.17 8.79
CA SER A 35 4.31 -7.79 8.58
C SER A 35 4.28 -9.25 9.02
N LEU A 36 3.73 -9.49 10.20
CA LEU A 36 3.62 -10.82 10.79
C LEU A 36 2.75 -11.73 9.92
N ALA A 37 1.63 -11.24 9.39
CA ALA A 37 0.75 -12.01 8.51
C ALA A 37 1.47 -12.46 7.22
N VAL A 38 2.37 -11.64 6.67
CA VAL A 38 3.18 -12.02 5.49
C VAL A 38 4.21 -13.08 5.85
N ILE A 39 4.93 -12.91 6.97
CA ILE A 39 5.92 -13.90 7.44
C ILE A 39 5.25 -15.24 7.76
N LEU A 40 4.13 -15.21 8.48
CA LEU A 40 3.34 -16.40 8.77
C LEU A 40 2.81 -17.06 7.49
N GLN A 41 2.43 -16.31 6.46
CA GLN A 41 2.06 -16.90 5.17
C GLN A 41 3.26 -17.58 4.47
N ILE A 42 4.48 -17.12 4.71
CA ILE A 42 5.70 -17.75 4.17
C ILE A 42 6.06 -19.02 4.97
N GLU A 43 5.85 -19.02 6.28
CA GLU A 43 6.18 -20.15 7.17
C GLU A 43 5.08 -21.22 7.22
N GLU A 44 3.84 -20.77 7.37
CA GLU A 44 2.64 -21.57 7.50
C GLU A 44 1.74 -21.31 6.29
N SER A 45 1.73 -22.22 5.33
CA SER A 45 0.99 -22.12 4.07
C SER A 45 -0.55 -21.97 4.20
N LYS A 46 -1.07 -21.97 5.43
CA LYS A 46 -2.50 -21.86 5.76
C LYS A 46 -2.95 -20.43 6.07
N ILE A 47 -2.05 -19.52 6.41
CA ILE A 47 -2.37 -18.12 6.74
C ILE A 47 -2.23 -17.27 5.47
N GLN A 48 -3.12 -16.29 5.27
CA GLN A 48 -3.06 -15.37 4.14
C GLN A 48 -3.03 -13.94 4.61
N SER A 49 -2.01 -13.21 4.16
CA SER A 49 -1.82 -11.80 4.48
C SER A 49 -2.75 -10.85 3.71
N GLY A 50 -3.36 -11.33 2.61
CA GLY A 50 -4.14 -10.49 1.71
C GLY A 50 -3.33 -9.40 0.99
N LYS A 51 -2.00 -9.40 1.12
CA LYS A 51 -1.13 -8.41 0.48
C LYS A 51 -0.92 -8.72 -1.01
N PRO A 52 -0.60 -7.70 -1.82
CA PRO A 52 -0.30 -7.90 -3.24
C PRO A 52 0.82 -8.89 -3.46
N ILE A 53 0.70 -9.69 -4.53
CA ILE A 53 1.63 -10.79 -4.80
C ILE A 53 3.08 -10.33 -4.96
N PHE A 54 3.34 -9.13 -5.50
CA PHE A 54 4.70 -8.61 -5.64
C PHE A 54 5.33 -8.24 -4.30
N TRP A 55 4.56 -7.68 -3.37
CA TRP A 55 5.03 -7.45 -2.01
C TRP A 55 5.33 -8.78 -1.31
N TYR A 56 4.41 -9.76 -1.42
CA TYR A 56 4.62 -11.08 -0.87
C TYR A 56 5.89 -11.75 -1.43
N LEU A 57 6.08 -11.74 -2.75
CA LEU A 57 7.26 -12.33 -3.40
C LEU A 57 8.55 -11.60 -3.02
N PHE A 58 8.51 -10.27 -2.89
CA PHE A 58 9.64 -9.48 -2.43
C PHE A 58 10.08 -9.92 -1.02
N VAL A 59 9.14 -9.99 -0.07
CA VAL A 59 9.45 -10.43 1.30
C VAL A 59 9.87 -11.90 1.30
N LYS A 60 9.16 -12.78 0.57
CA LYS A 60 9.49 -14.20 0.46
C LYS A 60 10.92 -14.42 -0.02
N TRP A 61 11.32 -13.81 -1.13
CA TRP A 61 12.66 -14.01 -1.70
C TRP A 61 13.80 -13.55 -0.79
N LEU A 62 13.57 -12.52 0.02
CA LEU A 62 14.58 -11.98 0.93
C LEU A 62 14.59 -12.71 2.28
N TYR A 63 13.42 -13.11 2.76
CA TYR A 63 13.26 -13.77 4.05
C TYR A 63 13.52 -15.28 3.98
N GLU A 64 12.93 -16.00 3.01
CA GLU A 64 12.92 -17.47 2.97
C GLU A 64 14.32 -18.12 2.99
N PRO A 65 15.36 -17.60 2.29
CA PRO A 65 16.68 -18.23 2.29
C PRO A 65 17.43 -18.15 3.62
N HIS A 66 17.19 -17.07 4.39
CA HIS A 66 17.99 -16.77 5.59
C HIS A 66 17.18 -16.83 6.89
N ARG A 67 15.84 -16.74 6.79
CA ARG A 67 14.91 -16.55 7.92
C ARG A 67 15.27 -15.33 8.78
N LEU A 68 15.84 -14.30 8.14
CA LEU A 68 16.26 -13.06 8.75
C LEU A 68 15.40 -11.91 8.25
N ILE A 69 14.72 -11.23 9.17
CA ILE A 69 13.80 -10.13 8.88
C ILE A 69 14.58 -8.88 8.46
N GLU A 70 15.74 -8.67 9.08
CA GLU A 70 16.66 -7.57 8.83
C GLU A 70 17.13 -7.51 7.37
N VAL A 71 17.18 -8.64 6.66
CA VAL A 71 17.56 -8.68 5.24
C VAL A 71 16.49 -7.98 4.39
N SER A 72 15.22 -8.25 4.67
CA SER A 72 14.11 -7.62 3.95
C SER A 72 14.04 -6.12 4.23
N VAL A 73 14.21 -5.75 5.51
CA VAL A 73 14.21 -4.35 5.94
C VAL A 73 15.44 -3.60 5.41
N ALA A 74 16.63 -4.20 5.44
CA ALA A 74 17.85 -3.58 4.91
C ALA A 74 17.73 -3.31 3.41
N VAL A 75 17.24 -4.28 2.62
CA VAL A 75 17.03 -4.08 1.18
C VAL A 75 16.00 -2.99 0.91
N GLN A 76 14.91 -2.94 1.68
CA GLN A 76 13.94 -1.84 1.61
C GLN A 76 14.59 -0.48 1.87
N LEU A 77 15.37 -0.35 2.95
CA LEU A 77 16.08 0.88 3.30
C LEU A 77 17.10 1.28 2.21
N LEU A 78 17.81 0.31 1.62
CA LEU A 78 18.74 0.55 0.51
C LEU A 78 18.01 1.06 -0.75
N LEU A 79 16.86 0.47 -1.09
CA LEU A 79 16.04 0.95 -2.22
C LEU A 79 15.51 2.36 -1.96
N SER A 80 15.05 2.66 -0.75
CA SER A 80 14.61 4.00 -0.36
C SER A 80 15.76 5.01 -0.39
N ALA A 81 16.94 4.64 0.09
CA ALA A 81 18.15 5.47 -0.01
C ALA A 81 18.52 5.73 -1.48
N PHE A 82 18.45 4.72 -2.34
CA PHE A 82 18.70 4.85 -3.79
C PHE A 82 17.74 5.85 -4.44
N ILE A 83 16.45 5.78 -4.08
CA ILE A 83 15.42 6.68 -4.58
C ILE A 83 15.66 8.12 -4.13
N PHE A 84 15.84 8.31 -2.83
CA PHE A 84 16.00 9.63 -2.24
C PHE A 84 17.31 10.29 -2.67
N ALA A 85 18.39 9.51 -2.79
CA ALA A 85 19.67 9.99 -3.31
C ALA A 85 19.52 10.55 -4.73
N ARG A 86 18.68 9.94 -5.58
CA ARG A 86 18.42 10.45 -6.93
C ARG A 86 17.81 11.84 -6.90
N ILE A 87 16.78 12.05 -6.07
CA ILE A 87 16.07 13.33 -5.93
C ILE A 87 17.01 14.39 -5.36
N LEU A 88 17.67 14.08 -4.25
CA LEU A 88 18.58 14.99 -3.55
C LEU A 88 19.80 15.36 -4.39
N ALA A 89 20.43 14.39 -5.05
CA ALA A 89 21.57 14.66 -5.92
C ALA A 89 21.18 15.56 -7.10
N TRP A 90 19.96 15.44 -7.60
CA TRP A 90 19.46 16.36 -8.61
C TRP A 90 19.28 17.78 -8.04
N CYS A 91 18.65 17.95 -6.87
CA CYS A 91 18.54 19.25 -6.21
C CYS A 91 19.92 19.90 -5.99
N TRP A 92 20.89 19.11 -5.56
CA TRP A 92 22.27 19.55 -5.38
C TRP A 92 22.90 20.04 -6.70
N ASN A 93 22.72 19.29 -7.78
CA ASN A 93 23.26 19.64 -9.09
C ASN A 93 22.57 20.85 -9.74
N GLN A 94 21.33 21.17 -9.34
CA GLN A 94 20.64 22.39 -9.76
C GLN A 94 20.92 23.61 -8.86
N GLY A 95 21.79 23.48 -7.86
CA GLY A 95 22.08 24.57 -6.93
C GLY A 95 20.97 24.85 -5.90
N MET A 96 19.96 23.97 -5.79
CA MET A 96 18.82 24.13 -4.87
C MET A 96 19.21 23.71 -3.44
N ARG A 97 20.18 24.41 -2.83
CA ARG A 97 20.78 24.05 -1.54
C ARG A 97 19.78 24.02 -0.38
N LYS A 98 18.86 24.99 -0.31
CA LYS A 98 17.82 25.06 0.74
C LYS A 98 16.86 23.88 0.64
N THR A 99 16.35 23.61 -0.56
CA THR A 99 15.46 22.47 -0.83
C THR A 99 16.17 21.13 -0.56
N PHE A 100 17.44 21.01 -0.96
CA PHE A 100 18.25 19.84 -0.64
C PHE A 100 18.35 19.61 0.87
N ALA A 101 18.73 20.63 1.65
CA ALA A 101 18.87 20.52 3.09
C ALA A 101 17.54 20.19 3.77
N PHE A 102 16.45 20.83 3.34
CA PHE A 102 15.11 20.55 3.83
C PHE A 102 14.70 19.10 3.57
N ILE A 103 14.78 18.63 2.33
CA ILE A 103 14.40 17.24 1.98
C ILE A 103 15.29 16.25 2.74
N LEU A 104 16.61 16.49 2.81
CA LEU A 104 17.55 15.62 3.53
C LEU A 104 17.19 15.52 5.02
N LEU A 105 16.89 16.66 5.67
CA LEU A 105 16.49 16.70 7.07
C LEU A 105 15.25 15.83 7.31
N PHE A 106 14.19 15.98 6.49
CA PHE A 106 12.96 15.22 6.67
C PHE A 106 13.14 13.74 6.37
N ILE A 107 13.95 13.38 5.37
CA ILE A 107 14.22 11.96 5.07
C ILE A 107 15.01 11.30 6.20
N CYS A 108 15.95 12.01 6.81
CA CYS A 108 16.81 11.46 7.87
C CYS A 108 16.21 11.54 9.28
N LEU A 109 15.28 12.47 9.55
CA LEU A 109 14.85 12.78 10.92
C LEU A 109 13.34 12.78 11.13
N ALA A 110 12.50 12.80 10.07
CA ALA A 110 11.06 12.78 10.28
C ALA A 110 10.61 11.40 10.78
N PRO A 111 10.03 11.28 11.99
CA PRO A 111 9.65 9.99 12.56
C PRO A 111 8.73 9.16 11.65
N PRO A 112 7.71 9.73 10.97
CA PRO A 112 6.88 8.95 10.05
C PRO A 112 7.67 8.35 8.89
N VAL A 113 8.61 9.09 8.32
CA VAL A 113 9.43 8.58 7.20
C VAL A 113 10.29 7.43 7.69
N LEU A 114 11.06 7.63 8.77
CA LEU A 114 11.93 6.59 9.30
C LEU A 114 11.15 5.34 9.71
N TYR A 115 10.03 5.51 10.39
CA TYR A 115 9.17 4.41 10.81
C TYR A 115 8.65 3.61 9.61
N TYR A 116 7.99 4.26 8.64
CA TYR A 116 7.43 3.54 7.50
C TYR A 116 8.48 2.98 6.55
N GLN A 117 9.68 3.58 6.46
CA GLN A 117 10.78 3.05 5.65
C GLN A 117 11.50 1.86 6.31
N SER A 118 11.47 1.76 7.65
CA SER A 118 12.12 0.67 8.39
C SER A 118 11.16 -0.42 8.86
N ALA A 119 9.86 -0.14 8.89
CA ALA A 119 8.85 -1.15 9.13
C ALA A 119 8.71 -2.05 7.90
N LEU A 120 8.53 -3.35 8.13
CA LEU A 120 8.25 -4.33 7.07
C LEU A 120 6.81 -4.18 6.57
N TYR A 121 6.52 -3.01 6.00
CA TYR A 121 5.28 -2.63 5.37
C TYR A 121 5.56 -2.16 3.95
N SER A 122 4.62 -2.46 3.04
CA SER A 122 4.71 -2.02 1.66
C SER A 122 4.70 -0.50 1.53
N ASP A 123 4.10 0.21 2.48
CA ASP A 123 3.65 1.60 2.41
C ASP A 123 4.79 2.59 2.25
N GLY A 124 5.86 2.44 3.03
CA GLY A 124 7.02 3.34 2.97
C GLY A 124 7.74 3.25 1.63
N LEU A 125 8.10 2.03 1.23
CA LEU A 125 8.81 1.77 -0.02
C LEU A 125 7.95 2.07 -1.25
N PHE A 126 6.66 1.76 -1.20
CA PHE A 126 5.69 2.14 -2.22
C PHE A 126 5.64 3.66 -2.40
N SER A 127 5.51 4.42 -1.31
CA SER A 127 5.42 5.89 -1.36
C SER A 127 6.71 6.51 -1.90
N ALA A 128 7.86 6.00 -1.47
CA ALA A 128 9.16 6.39 -2.03
C ALA A 128 9.22 6.09 -3.53
N ALA A 129 8.82 4.89 -3.96
CA ALA A 129 8.83 4.51 -5.37
C ALA A 129 7.89 5.37 -6.22
N VAL A 130 6.70 5.73 -5.72
CA VAL A 130 5.80 6.66 -6.41
C VAL A 130 6.42 8.05 -6.54
N ALA A 131 7.02 8.57 -5.47
CA ALA A 131 7.72 9.85 -5.52
C ALA A 131 8.90 9.83 -6.51
N GLY A 132 9.72 8.77 -6.46
CA GLY A 132 10.83 8.54 -7.38
C GLY A 132 10.38 8.38 -8.83
N LEU A 133 9.31 7.63 -9.08
CA LEU A 133 8.75 7.41 -10.40
C LEU A 133 8.21 8.71 -11.00
N THR A 134 7.45 9.47 -10.21
CA THR A 134 6.92 10.79 -10.61
C THR A 134 8.05 11.76 -10.93
N PHE A 135 9.08 11.78 -10.07
CA PHE A 135 10.25 12.63 -10.26
C PHE A 135 11.02 12.27 -11.54
N GLU A 136 11.32 10.98 -11.77
CA GLU A 136 12.04 10.56 -12.98
C GLU A 136 11.19 10.75 -14.23
N ALA A 137 9.87 10.53 -14.17
CA ALA A 137 8.93 10.85 -15.24
C ALA A 137 8.99 12.34 -15.61
N TRP A 138 8.97 13.23 -14.61
CA TRP A 138 9.15 14.66 -14.83
C TRP A 138 10.49 15.00 -15.49
N LEU A 139 11.60 14.38 -15.04
CA LEU A 139 12.92 14.58 -15.66
C LEU A 139 12.93 14.16 -17.13
N ILE A 140 12.32 13.01 -17.45
CA ILE A 140 12.21 12.50 -18.83
C ILE A 140 11.37 13.44 -19.70
N VAL A 141 10.22 13.90 -19.19
CA VAL A 141 9.35 14.86 -19.90
C VAL A 141 10.10 16.17 -20.16
N ARG A 142 10.77 16.72 -19.15
CA ARG A 142 11.57 17.94 -19.27
C ARG A 142 12.71 17.79 -20.28
N ALA A 143 13.38 16.64 -20.29
CA ALA A 143 14.47 16.37 -21.20
C ALA A 143 14.03 15.94 -22.60
N ARG A 144 12.75 15.57 -22.76
CA ARG A 144 12.17 14.88 -23.93
C ARG A 144 12.96 13.66 -24.39
N ARG A 145 13.67 12.99 -23.47
CA ARG A 145 14.47 11.79 -23.74
C ARG A 145 14.65 10.94 -22.49
N ALA A 146 14.75 9.63 -22.69
CA ALA A 146 15.04 8.67 -21.63
C ALA A 146 16.52 8.27 -21.66
N SER A 147 17.27 8.66 -20.63
CA SER A 147 18.65 8.21 -20.50
C SER A 147 18.71 6.73 -20.07
N ALA A 148 19.84 6.05 -20.30
CA ALA A 148 20.02 4.67 -19.84
C ALA A 148 19.85 4.55 -18.31
N PHE A 149 20.33 5.55 -17.55
CA PHE A 149 20.11 5.61 -16.11
C PHE A 149 18.64 5.78 -15.76
N SER A 150 17.91 6.64 -16.47
CA SER A 150 16.46 6.81 -16.29
C SER A 150 15.70 5.52 -16.58
N LEU A 151 16.07 4.79 -17.64
CA LEU A 151 15.43 3.51 -17.98
C LEU A 151 15.70 2.45 -16.91
N ALA A 152 16.93 2.34 -16.42
CA ALA A 152 17.27 1.43 -15.32
C ALA A 152 16.49 1.80 -14.05
N TYR A 153 16.39 3.10 -13.75
CA TYR A 153 15.63 3.61 -12.61
C TYR A 153 14.13 3.28 -12.72
N LEU A 154 13.52 3.49 -13.89
CA LEU A 154 12.14 3.07 -14.16
C LEU A 154 11.96 1.56 -14.03
N ALA A 155 12.91 0.76 -14.50
CA ALA A 155 12.84 -0.69 -14.43
C ALA A 155 12.84 -1.20 -12.97
N VAL A 156 13.54 -0.53 -12.06
CA VAL A 156 13.54 -0.88 -10.63
C VAL A 156 12.28 -0.37 -9.93
N LEU A 157 11.85 0.87 -10.21
CA LEU A 157 10.73 1.49 -9.48
C LEU A 157 9.34 1.06 -9.95
N ALA A 158 9.17 0.75 -11.24
CA ALA A 158 7.88 0.35 -11.80
C ALA A 158 7.21 -0.80 -11.02
N PRO A 159 7.86 -1.95 -10.73
CA PRO A 159 7.19 -3.04 -10.01
C PRO A 159 6.80 -2.65 -8.58
N ILE A 160 7.60 -1.81 -7.92
CA ILE A 160 7.34 -1.34 -6.56
C ILE A 160 6.15 -0.38 -6.56
N ALA A 161 6.19 0.66 -7.39
CA ALA A 161 5.16 1.69 -7.46
C ALA A 161 3.82 1.17 -8.01
N LEU A 162 3.82 0.11 -8.83
CA LEU A 162 2.59 -0.42 -9.42
C LEU A 162 1.97 -1.57 -8.62
N PHE A 163 2.79 -2.44 -8.03
CA PHE A 163 2.32 -3.75 -7.59
C PHE A 163 2.58 -4.06 -6.11
N PHE A 164 3.29 -3.21 -5.36
CA PHE A 164 3.44 -3.42 -3.90
C PHE A 164 2.16 -3.07 -3.13
N ARG A 165 1.27 -2.28 -3.73
CA ARG A 165 -0.06 -1.98 -3.20
C ARG A 165 -1.15 -2.25 -4.22
N ALA A 166 -2.35 -2.59 -3.73
CA ALA A 166 -3.50 -2.89 -4.57
C ALA A 166 -3.94 -1.70 -5.44
N ASN A 167 -3.78 -0.48 -4.93
CA ASN A 167 -4.06 0.78 -5.64
C ASN A 167 -2.87 1.29 -6.47
N GLY A 168 -1.72 0.61 -6.47
CA GLY A 168 -0.54 1.06 -7.20
C GLY A 168 -0.75 1.10 -8.73
N ILE A 169 -1.66 0.28 -9.26
CA ILE A 169 -1.95 0.23 -10.70
C ILE A 169 -2.39 1.59 -11.27
N PHE A 170 -3.01 2.46 -10.46
CA PHE A 170 -3.40 3.81 -10.88
C PHE A 170 -2.19 4.69 -11.23
N MET A 171 -1.00 4.36 -10.74
CA MET A 171 0.23 5.09 -11.05
C MET A 171 0.66 4.93 -12.51
N LEU A 172 0.02 4.04 -13.29
CA LEU A 172 0.16 4.02 -14.75
C LEU A 172 -0.23 5.36 -15.40
N VAL A 173 -1.05 6.19 -14.75
CA VAL A 173 -1.39 7.54 -15.25
C VAL A 173 -0.14 8.41 -15.45
N ILE A 174 0.93 8.19 -14.67
CA ILE A 174 2.20 8.92 -14.80
C ILE A 174 2.86 8.66 -16.16
N LEU A 175 2.58 7.52 -16.81
CA LEU A 175 3.11 7.21 -18.14
C LEU A 175 2.54 8.08 -19.24
N VAL A 176 1.30 8.55 -19.10
CA VAL A 176 0.60 9.30 -20.15
C VAL A 176 1.42 10.52 -20.60
N PRO A 177 1.82 11.47 -19.71
CA PRO A 177 2.63 12.60 -20.12
C PRO A 177 4.01 12.19 -20.64
N VAL A 178 4.62 11.12 -20.09
CA VAL A 178 5.93 10.62 -20.53
C VAL A 178 5.89 10.13 -21.97
N LEU A 179 4.91 9.29 -22.31
CA LEU A 179 4.76 8.72 -23.65
C LEU A 179 4.33 9.76 -24.68
N LEU A 180 3.68 10.85 -24.27
CA LEU A 180 3.38 11.97 -25.16
C LEU A 180 4.63 12.83 -25.46
N ALA A 181 5.53 12.99 -24.48
CA ALA A 181 6.65 13.94 -24.56
C ALA A 181 7.93 13.42 -25.25
N VAL A 182 8.16 12.10 -25.28
CA VAL A 182 9.44 11.50 -25.77
C VAL A 182 9.37 11.00 -27.21
N PRO A 183 10.49 10.83 -27.93
CA PRO A 183 10.50 10.27 -29.29
C PRO A 183 10.17 8.78 -29.32
N ARG A 184 9.73 8.26 -30.48
CA ARG A 184 9.26 6.88 -30.68
C ARG A 184 10.22 5.80 -30.15
N ARG A 185 11.54 5.99 -30.30
CA ARG A 185 12.55 5.04 -29.78
C ARG A 185 12.51 4.91 -28.26
N ASP A 186 12.38 6.03 -27.54
CA ASP A 186 12.32 6.03 -26.08
C ASP A 186 10.94 5.59 -25.59
N LYS A 187 9.86 5.91 -26.33
CA LYS A 187 8.52 5.36 -26.05
C LYS A 187 8.55 3.84 -26.02
N LEU A 188 9.14 3.20 -27.05
CA LEU A 188 9.22 1.74 -27.13
C LEU A 188 9.98 1.14 -25.94
N LYS A 189 11.11 1.73 -25.54
CA LYS A 189 11.90 1.26 -24.39
C LYS A 189 11.13 1.38 -23.08
N ILE A 190 10.47 2.52 -22.84
CA ILE A 190 9.67 2.73 -21.63
C ILE A 190 8.47 1.78 -21.63
N SER A 191 7.72 1.70 -22.72
CA SER A 191 6.59 0.77 -22.85
C SER A 191 7.02 -0.68 -22.65
N ALA A 192 8.18 -1.09 -23.17
CA ALA A 192 8.70 -2.44 -22.95
C ALA A 192 8.95 -2.75 -21.46
N ILE A 193 9.50 -1.81 -20.69
CA ILE A 193 9.69 -1.97 -19.24
C ILE A 193 8.35 -2.20 -18.53
N PHE A 194 7.35 -1.38 -18.82
CA PHE A 194 6.05 -1.47 -18.15
C PHE A 194 5.25 -2.70 -18.59
N LEU A 195 5.29 -3.05 -19.88
CA LEU A 195 4.67 -4.26 -20.41
C LEU A 195 5.32 -5.52 -19.83
N PHE A 196 6.64 -5.53 -19.71
CA PHE A 196 7.37 -6.62 -19.05
C PHE A 196 6.87 -6.83 -17.62
N TRP A 197 6.83 -5.76 -16.81
CA TRP A 197 6.37 -5.87 -15.43
C TRP A 197 4.88 -6.21 -15.30
N LEU A 198 4.04 -5.71 -16.21
CA LEU A 198 2.63 -6.10 -16.27
C LEU A 198 2.47 -7.58 -16.62
N ALA A 199 3.26 -8.10 -17.57
CA ALA A 199 3.27 -9.52 -17.89
C ALA A 199 3.74 -10.36 -16.69
N CYS A 200 4.81 -9.96 -16.01
CA CYS A 200 5.26 -10.61 -14.77
C CYS A 200 4.17 -10.59 -13.70
N PHE A 201 3.42 -9.49 -13.55
CA PHE A 201 2.30 -9.40 -12.63
C PHE A 201 1.18 -10.40 -12.97
N VAL A 202 0.80 -10.49 -14.24
CA VAL A 202 -0.22 -11.45 -14.69
C VAL A 202 0.23 -12.89 -14.44
N VAL A 203 1.47 -13.23 -14.81
CA VAL A 203 2.05 -14.57 -14.60
C VAL A 203 2.15 -14.90 -13.10
N ALA A 204 2.59 -13.96 -12.27
CA ALA A 204 2.67 -14.16 -10.82
C ALA A 204 1.29 -14.42 -10.20
N ASN A 205 0.26 -13.65 -10.59
CA ASN A 205 -1.11 -13.88 -10.13
C ASN A 205 -1.71 -15.19 -10.63
N TYR A 206 -1.33 -15.65 -11.82
CA TYR A 206 -1.82 -16.92 -12.37
C TYR A 206 -1.20 -18.12 -11.65
N THR A 207 0.11 -18.05 -11.39
CA THR A 207 0.88 -19.11 -10.71
C THR A 207 0.57 -19.17 -9.22
N HIS A 208 0.50 -18.02 -8.55
CA HIS A 208 0.08 -17.92 -7.16
C HIS A 208 -1.41 -17.62 -7.16
N LYS A 209 -2.22 -18.69 -7.22
CA LYS A 209 -3.64 -18.60 -6.85
C LYS A 209 -3.69 -18.12 -5.41
N SER A 210 -3.79 -16.81 -5.21
CA SER A 210 -4.22 -16.23 -3.94
C SER A 210 -5.59 -16.84 -3.65
N MET A 211 -5.57 -17.89 -2.85
CA MET A 211 -6.76 -18.46 -2.24
C MET A 211 -7.43 -17.29 -1.49
N ALA A 212 -8.76 -17.20 -1.59
CA ALA A 212 -9.58 -16.11 -1.08
C ALA A 212 -9.22 -14.66 -1.52
N ARG A 213 -9.51 -14.31 -2.78
CA ARG A 213 -9.85 -12.90 -3.08
C ARG A 213 -11.14 -12.54 -2.36
N HIS A 214 -11.03 -11.74 -1.31
CA HIS A 214 -12.20 -11.20 -0.58
C HIS A 214 -12.99 -10.19 -1.44
N GLY A 215 -12.47 -9.81 -2.62
CA GLY A 215 -12.97 -8.67 -3.39
C GLY A 215 -12.68 -7.35 -2.68
N THR A 216 -12.79 -6.24 -3.39
CA THR A 216 -12.66 -4.88 -2.80
C THR A 216 -13.97 -4.40 -2.20
N LEU A 217 -15.09 -4.88 -2.72
CA LEU A 217 -16.43 -4.41 -2.35
C LEU A 217 -16.96 -5.03 -1.06
N PHE A 218 -16.64 -6.30 -0.80
CA PHE A 218 -17.15 -6.98 0.40
C PHE A 218 -16.59 -6.40 1.70
N PRO A 219 -15.26 -6.18 1.86
CA PRO A 219 -14.71 -5.49 3.03
C PRO A 219 -15.35 -4.12 3.27
N LEU A 220 -15.57 -3.34 2.20
CA LEU A 220 -16.23 -2.04 2.28
C LEU A 220 -17.68 -2.18 2.77
N ALA A 221 -18.44 -3.07 2.14
CA ALA A 221 -19.87 -3.28 2.43
C ALA A 221 -20.08 -3.74 3.87
N ILE A 222 -19.32 -4.73 4.34
CA ILE A 222 -19.46 -5.25 5.71
C ILE A 222 -19.02 -4.22 6.75
N TYR A 223 -17.90 -3.52 6.51
CA TYR A 223 -17.38 -2.49 7.41
C TYR A 223 -18.38 -1.35 7.59
N GLU A 224 -18.91 -0.81 6.49
CA GLU A 224 -19.87 0.29 6.53
C GLU A 224 -21.22 -0.14 7.08
N THR A 225 -21.67 -1.36 6.78
CA THR A 225 -22.89 -1.91 7.38
C THR A 225 -22.78 -1.96 8.91
N ILE A 226 -21.64 -2.39 9.45
CA ILE A 226 -21.40 -2.42 10.91
C ILE A 226 -21.27 -1.01 11.48
N ASN A 227 -20.63 -0.08 10.76
CA ASN A 227 -20.59 1.33 11.12
C ASN A 227 -22.01 1.94 11.22
N PHE A 228 -22.93 1.57 10.33
CA PHE A 228 -24.32 2.06 10.38
C PHE A 228 -25.06 1.57 11.62
N LEU A 229 -24.69 0.41 12.16
CA LEU A 229 -25.25 -0.18 13.38
C LEU A 229 -24.63 0.39 14.67
N GLN A 230 -23.58 1.24 14.59
CA GLN A 230 -22.98 1.85 15.78
C GLN A 230 -23.95 2.82 16.48
N PRO A 231 -24.04 2.78 17.83
CA PRO A 231 -24.92 3.67 18.57
C PRO A 231 -24.37 5.10 18.56
N TYR A 232 -24.83 5.95 17.64
CA TYR A 232 -24.52 7.38 17.67
C TYR A 232 -25.51 8.14 18.56
N VAL A 233 -24.98 9.00 19.44
CA VAL A 233 -25.73 9.77 20.45
C VAL A 233 -26.91 10.56 19.86
N ASN A 234 -26.79 11.05 18.63
CA ASN A 234 -27.84 11.82 17.94
C ASN A 234 -28.66 11.02 16.91
N ARG A 235 -28.29 9.78 16.56
CA ARG A 235 -29.03 8.98 15.56
C ARG A 235 -30.14 8.13 16.15
N THR A 236 -29.91 7.59 17.35
CA THR A 236 -30.91 6.82 18.11
C THR A 236 -32.17 7.63 18.46
N ARG A 237 -32.13 8.97 18.33
CA ARG A 237 -33.28 9.85 18.56
C ARG A 237 -34.12 10.16 17.32
N VAL A 238 -33.63 9.91 16.09
CA VAL A 238 -34.29 10.39 14.85
C VAL A 238 -34.80 9.24 13.98
N THR A 239 -34.13 8.09 14.00
CA THR A 239 -34.53 6.87 13.29
C THR A 239 -34.18 5.68 14.18
N GLY A 240 -35.08 4.71 14.35
CA GLY A 240 -34.76 3.48 15.06
C GLY A 240 -33.53 2.79 14.46
N VAL A 241 -32.73 2.11 15.27
CA VAL A 241 -31.56 1.35 14.79
C VAL A 241 -31.98 0.32 13.74
N ASP A 242 -33.22 -0.17 13.84
CA ASP A 242 -33.84 -1.16 12.97
C ASP A 242 -34.16 -0.65 11.55
N ASP A 243 -34.15 0.68 11.33
CA ASP A 243 -34.47 1.26 10.01
C ASP A 243 -33.24 1.48 9.13
N LEU A 244 -32.04 1.51 9.74
CA LEU A 244 -30.79 1.91 9.07
C LEU A 244 -30.23 0.80 8.18
N VAL A 245 -30.44 -0.45 8.56
CA VAL A 245 -29.94 -1.63 7.86
C VAL A 245 -31.11 -2.59 7.65
N THR A 246 -31.14 -3.31 6.53
CA THR A 246 -32.26 -4.23 6.26
C THR A 246 -32.36 -5.33 7.33
N PRO A 247 -33.58 -5.76 7.72
CA PRO A 247 -33.77 -6.87 8.68
C PRO A 247 -33.07 -8.16 8.24
N ASP A 248 -32.98 -8.40 6.93
CA ASP A 248 -32.26 -9.53 6.36
C ASP A 248 -30.76 -9.45 6.63
N THR A 249 -30.17 -8.25 6.55
CA THR A 249 -28.77 -8.01 6.89
C THR A 249 -28.53 -8.20 8.39
N ILE A 250 -29.42 -7.69 9.26
CA ILE A 250 -29.36 -7.89 10.72
C ILE A 250 -29.38 -9.38 11.05
N THR A 251 -30.36 -10.10 10.51
CA THR A 251 -30.51 -11.55 10.70
C THR A 251 -29.28 -12.31 10.22
N PHE A 252 -28.70 -11.90 9.08
CA PHE A 252 -27.48 -12.48 8.56
C PHE A 252 -26.28 -12.27 9.50
N LEU A 253 -26.10 -11.07 10.06
CA LEU A 253 -25.03 -10.78 11.01
C LEU A 253 -25.19 -11.58 12.32
N GLU A 254 -26.42 -11.64 12.85
CA GLU A 254 -26.73 -12.35 14.09
C GLU A 254 -26.52 -13.87 14.01
N ARG A 255 -26.63 -14.46 12.81
CA ARG A 255 -26.26 -15.88 12.58
C ARG A 255 -24.78 -16.17 12.87
N ARG A 256 -23.92 -15.16 12.86
CA ARG A 256 -22.49 -15.32 13.17
C ARG A 256 -22.23 -15.07 14.64
N LYS A 257 -22.62 -13.90 15.14
CA LYS A 257 -22.47 -13.48 16.53
C LYS A 257 -23.54 -12.46 16.88
N PRO A 258 -23.89 -12.31 18.18
CA PRO A 258 -24.75 -11.22 18.62
C PRO A 258 -24.21 -9.86 18.15
N ILE A 259 -25.08 -8.97 17.67
CA ILE A 259 -24.65 -7.66 17.14
C ILE A 259 -23.79 -6.88 18.13
N LYS A 260 -24.12 -6.94 19.43
CA LYS A 260 -23.32 -6.31 20.48
C LYS A 260 -21.86 -6.79 20.50
N GLU A 261 -21.63 -8.09 20.28
CA GLU A 261 -20.27 -8.64 20.19
C GLU A 261 -19.59 -8.18 18.90
N ILE A 262 -20.30 -8.17 17.76
CA ILE A 262 -19.74 -7.70 16.48
C ILE A 262 -19.29 -6.25 16.61
N LEU A 263 -20.12 -5.38 17.21
CA LEU A 263 -19.83 -3.96 17.43
C LEU A 263 -18.63 -3.75 18.36
N ALA A 264 -18.37 -4.66 19.31
CA ALA A 264 -17.20 -4.59 20.18
C ALA A 264 -15.88 -4.81 19.43
N PHE A 265 -15.93 -5.45 18.26
CA PHE A 265 -14.79 -5.61 17.36
C PHE A 265 -14.75 -4.55 16.25
N TYR A 266 -15.66 -3.56 16.26
CA TYR A 266 -15.59 -2.47 15.31
C TYR A 266 -14.48 -1.49 15.71
N ASP A 267 -13.64 -1.14 14.74
CA ASP A 267 -12.64 -0.10 14.84
C ASP A 267 -12.94 0.96 13.77
N ARG A 268 -12.79 2.24 14.12
CA ARG A 268 -13.16 3.37 13.26
C ARG A 268 -12.23 3.56 12.06
N ASP A 269 -11.02 3.03 12.15
CA ASP A 269 -9.98 3.23 11.16
C ASP A 269 -9.62 1.92 10.45
N TYR A 270 -9.90 0.77 11.09
CA TYR A 270 -9.55 -0.56 10.57
C TYR A 270 -10.71 -1.55 10.55
N TRP A 271 -10.84 -2.29 9.44
CA TRP A 271 -11.80 -3.42 9.34
C TRP A 271 -11.20 -4.74 9.83
N ASP A 272 -9.88 -4.81 10.01
CA ASP A 272 -9.12 -6.02 10.36
C ASP A 272 -9.62 -6.72 11.65
N PRO A 273 -10.01 -6.00 12.72
CA PRO A 273 -10.50 -6.65 13.95
C PRO A 273 -11.80 -7.45 13.76
N LEU A 274 -12.62 -7.12 12.75
CA LEU A 274 -13.84 -7.84 12.39
C LEU A 274 -13.54 -9.21 11.73
N VAL A 275 -12.29 -9.45 11.39
CA VAL A 275 -11.94 -10.47 10.40
C VAL A 275 -10.81 -11.37 10.85
N TYR A 276 -9.72 -10.80 11.36
CA TYR A 276 -8.50 -11.55 11.67
C TYR A 276 -8.36 -11.90 13.15
N ARG A 277 -9.19 -11.34 14.03
CA ARG A 277 -9.18 -11.71 15.46
C ARG A 277 -9.85 -13.06 15.66
N ALA A 278 -9.16 -13.98 16.34
CA ALA A 278 -9.67 -15.32 16.64
C ALA A 278 -10.99 -15.33 17.42
N ALA A 279 -11.21 -14.35 18.30
CA ALA A 279 -12.46 -14.18 19.05
C ALA A 279 -13.53 -13.33 18.30
N GLY A 280 -13.17 -12.78 17.13
CA GLY A 280 -14.03 -11.92 16.32
C GLY A 280 -15.07 -12.70 15.50
N PRO A 281 -15.91 -11.99 14.72
CA PRO A 281 -16.99 -12.62 13.94
C PRO A 281 -16.51 -13.39 12.70
N GLY A 282 -15.25 -13.24 12.29
CA GLY A 282 -14.62 -14.12 11.30
C GLY A 282 -15.23 -14.03 9.90
N PHE A 283 -15.64 -12.83 9.46
CA PHE A 283 -16.38 -12.64 8.20
C PHE A 283 -15.63 -13.09 6.93
N LEU A 284 -14.31 -13.33 6.99
CA LEU A 284 -13.59 -13.91 5.86
C LEU A 284 -13.95 -15.36 5.57
N SER A 285 -14.42 -16.11 6.57
CA SER A 285 -14.87 -17.49 6.40
C SER A 285 -16.15 -17.64 5.58
N LEU A 286 -16.82 -16.53 5.25
CA LEU A 286 -18.04 -16.52 4.45
C LEU A 286 -17.80 -17.07 3.03
N SER A 287 -18.77 -17.86 2.56
CA SER A 287 -18.82 -18.35 1.18
C SER A 287 -18.93 -17.19 0.19
N LYS A 288 -18.60 -17.45 -1.08
CA LYS A 288 -18.71 -16.42 -2.13
C LYS A 288 -20.14 -15.90 -2.31
N GLN A 289 -21.13 -16.78 -2.14
CA GLN A 289 -22.54 -16.42 -2.26
C GLN A 289 -22.98 -15.50 -1.11
N GLU A 290 -22.61 -15.83 0.14
CA GLU A 290 -22.88 -14.97 1.30
C GLU A 290 -22.21 -13.60 1.15
N LYS A 291 -20.95 -13.56 0.68
CA LYS A 291 -20.24 -12.29 0.43
C LYS A 291 -20.94 -11.45 -0.65
N ALA A 292 -21.42 -12.08 -1.72
CA ALA A 292 -22.15 -11.39 -2.78
C ALA A 292 -23.48 -10.81 -2.29
N LEU A 293 -24.19 -11.55 -1.44
CA LEU A 293 -25.44 -11.10 -0.83
C LEU A 293 -25.24 -9.86 0.05
N VAL A 294 -24.20 -9.85 0.90
CA VAL A 294 -23.85 -8.66 1.70
C VAL A 294 -23.56 -7.45 0.83
N VAL A 295 -22.81 -7.64 -0.26
CA VAL A 295 -22.51 -6.54 -1.20
C VAL A 295 -23.78 -6.05 -1.90
N GLN A 296 -24.66 -6.97 -2.32
CA GLN A 296 -25.91 -6.63 -2.97
C GLN A 296 -26.82 -5.83 -2.03
N GLU A 297 -27.06 -6.31 -0.81
CA GLU A 297 -27.86 -5.63 0.20
C GLU A 297 -27.31 -4.24 0.54
N PHE A 298 -25.98 -4.13 0.62
CA PHE A 298 -25.33 -2.86 0.86
C PHE A 298 -25.65 -1.82 -0.23
N PHE A 299 -25.46 -2.18 -1.50
CA PHE A 299 -25.70 -1.24 -2.61
C PHE A 299 -27.18 -1.04 -2.94
N CYS A 300 -28.04 -2.03 -2.68
CA CYS A 300 -29.46 -1.94 -2.95
C CYS A 300 -30.19 -1.09 -1.90
N CYS A 301 -29.88 -1.27 -0.62
CA CYS A 301 -30.67 -0.72 0.47
C CYS A 301 -29.84 0.09 1.48
N ASN A 302 -28.78 -0.51 2.05
CA ASN A 302 -28.14 0.06 3.24
C ASN A 302 -27.37 1.36 2.93
N LEU A 303 -26.71 1.46 1.78
CA LEU A 303 -25.96 2.65 1.38
C LEU A 303 -26.89 3.85 1.19
N TRP A 304 -28.01 3.67 0.48
CA TRP A 304 -28.95 4.76 0.16
C TRP A 304 -29.59 5.37 1.40
N LYS A 305 -29.87 4.53 2.41
CA LYS A 305 -30.37 4.98 3.71
C LYS A 305 -29.33 5.75 4.54
N ASN A 306 -28.05 5.60 4.23
CA ASN A 306 -26.94 6.05 5.09
C ASN A 306 -25.89 6.91 4.36
N ILE A 307 -26.23 7.55 3.24
CA ILE A 307 -25.27 8.36 2.45
C ILE A 307 -24.48 9.36 3.30
N PRO A 308 -25.08 10.14 4.22
CA PRO A 308 -24.32 11.06 5.06
C PRO A 308 -23.32 10.34 5.98
N ALA A 309 -23.70 9.19 6.53
CA ALA A 309 -22.84 8.36 7.38
C ALA A 309 -21.64 7.83 6.61
N PHE A 310 -21.93 7.26 5.44
CA PHE A 310 -20.93 6.72 4.53
C PHE A 310 -19.95 7.81 4.10
N THR A 311 -20.45 8.97 3.68
CA THR A 311 -19.60 10.10 3.25
C THR A 311 -18.70 10.57 4.38
N ALA A 312 -19.23 10.74 5.60
CA ALA A 312 -18.42 11.12 6.76
C ALA A 312 -17.36 10.07 7.11
N SER A 313 -17.71 8.78 7.06
CA SER A 313 -16.78 7.66 7.26
C SER A 313 -15.64 7.68 6.24
N ARG A 314 -15.97 7.89 4.95
CA ARG A 314 -14.97 8.01 3.88
C ARG A 314 -14.04 9.19 4.10
N VAL A 315 -14.58 10.37 4.44
CA VAL A 315 -13.77 11.56 4.76
C VAL A 315 -12.84 11.29 5.94
N ASN A 316 -13.33 10.64 7.00
CA ASN A 316 -12.49 10.29 8.15
C ASN A 316 -11.33 9.37 7.75
N ILE A 317 -11.62 8.30 7.01
CA ILE A 317 -10.61 7.35 6.57
C ILE A 317 -9.58 8.03 5.65
N PHE A 318 -10.00 8.96 4.80
CA PHE A 318 -9.08 9.73 3.96
C PHE A 318 -8.21 10.73 4.73
N LEU A 319 -8.63 11.17 5.91
CA LEU A 319 -7.89 12.14 6.74
C LEU A 319 -7.00 11.48 7.79
N VAL A 320 -7.32 10.25 8.20
CA VAL A 320 -6.55 9.47 9.18
C VAL A 320 -5.51 8.57 8.50
N ALA A 321 -5.74 8.13 7.27
CA ALA A 321 -4.79 7.37 6.45
C ALA A 321 -3.70 8.26 5.81
#